data_AF-A0A2G9QLJ2-F1
#
_entry.id   AF-A0A2G9QLJ2-F1
#
_cell.length_a   1.000
_cell.length_b   1.000
_cell.length_c   1.000
_cell.angle_alpha   90.00
_cell.angle_beta   90.00
_cell.angle_gamma   90.00
#
_symmetry.space_group_name_H-M   'P 1'
#
loop_
_entity.id
_entity.type
_entity.pdbx_description
1 polymer ?
#
loop_
_entity_poly.entity_id
_entity_poly.type
_entity_poly.pdbx_seq_one_letter_code
_entity_poly.pdbx_strand_id
1 'polypeptide(L)'
;MHTYVCLKVSSFDFTPRYSVITYASQIKKIVTLSESEINTEAEKVIEEIKKFKYSAHDDKQGTNTRGALQEVYNQLSLDNERNKNFLEHSNIIILLTDGKHNMGGDPSVEVNKIREFLDIRKDHREDKLDIYVFGLGDEISQIELNDIASKKDREKHVFQMENVDALKNAFDEIIGES
;
A
#
# COMPACT_ATOMS: atom_id res chain seq x y z
N MET A 1 14.62 -2.21 -1.26
CA MET A 1 13.20 -2.34 -1.69
C MET A 1 12.43 -1.08 -1.31
N HIS A 2 11.92 -0.95 -0.08
CA HIS A 2 11.19 0.22 0.40
C HIS A 2 11.92 1.57 0.21
N THR A 3 13.25 1.57 0.32
CA THR A 3 14.11 2.75 0.15
C THR A 3 14.09 3.35 -1.25
N TYR A 4 14.01 2.51 -2.27
CA TYR A 4 14.00 2.98 -3.66
C TYR A 4 12.66 3.68 -3.97
N VAL A 5 11.56 3.12 -3.48
CA VAL A 5 10.21 3.69 -3.62
C VAL A 5 10.12 5.07 -3.00
N CYS A 6 10.57 5.23 -1.75
CA CYS A 6 10.52 6.51 -1.06
C CYS A 6 11.37 7.58 -1.77
N LEU A 7 12.59 7.24 -2.21
CA LEU A 7 13.46 8.17 -2.93
C LEU A 7 12.87 8.62 -4.28
N LYS A 8 12.21 7.70 -5.00
CA LYS A 8 11.62 8.00 -6.29
C LYS A 8 10.35 8.84 -6.15
N VAL A 9 9.47 8.57 -5.19
CA VAL A 9 8.29 9.43 -4.93
C VAL A 9 8.70 10.83 -4.45
N SER A 10 9.77 10.96 -3.67
CA SER A 10 10.27 12.28 -3.25
C SER A 10 10.90 13.12 -4.37
N SER A 11 11.05 12.57 -5.58
CA SER A 11 11.65 13.28 -6.72
C SER A 11 10.68 14.19 -7.48
N PHE A 12 9.39 14.19 -7.09
CA PHE A 12 8.36 15.07 -7.65
C PHE A 12 8.18 16.36 -6.82
N ASP A 13 7.60 17.39 -7.44
CA ASP A 13 7.28 18.69 -6.80
C ASP A 13 6.13 18.63 -5.77
N PHE A 14 5.86 17.46 -5.18
CA PHE A 14 4.92 17.28 -4.08
C PHE A 14 5.58 16.56 -2.90
N THR A 15 5.17 16.90 -1.68
CA THR A 15 5.62 16.21 -0.46
C THR A 15 4.63 15.12 -0.07
N PRO A 16 4.87 13.84 -0.42
CA PRO A 16 4.01 12.74 0.02
C PRO A 16 4.06 12.59 1.55
N ARG A 17 3.00 11.98 2.10
CA ARG A 17 2.98 11.47 3.47
C ARG A 17 2.98 9.95 3.44
N TYR A 18 3.99 9.34 4.04
CA TYR A 18 4.20 7.90 4.01
C TYR A 18 3.52 7.19 5.19
N SER A 19 2.91 6.04 4.92
CA SER A 19 2.67 5.04 5.96
C SER A 19 3.30 3.73 5.54
N VAL A 20 3.93 3.04 6.50
CA VAL A 20 4.58 1.75 6.28
C VAL A 20 4.05 0.76 7.30
N ILE A 21 3.42 -0.29 6.79
CA ILE A 21 2.84 -1.38 7.56
C ILE A 21 3.48 -2.68 7.07
N THR A 22 3.79 -3.58 8.01
CA THR A 22 4.15 -4.97 7.69
C THR A 22 3.16 -5.89 8.39
N TYR A 23 2.90 -7.06 7.80
CA TYR A 23 1.87 -7.97 8.30
C TYR A 23 2.23 -9.43 8.12
N ALA A 24 1.72 -10.24 9.05
CA ALA A 24 1.62 -11.69 9.00
C ALA A 24 0.30 -12.05 9.70
N SER A 25 0.32 -12.86 10.77
CA SER A 25 -0.81 -13.01 11.69
C SER A 25 -1.17 -11.70 12.39
N GLN A 26 -0.15 -10.89 12.68
CA GLN A 26 -0.25 -9.61 13.37
C GLN A 26 0.17 -8.47 12.45
N ILE A 27 -0.40 -7.28 12.68
CA ILE A 27 -0.07 -6.07 11.95
C ILE A 27 0.97 -5.27 12.76
N LYS A 28 2.03 -4.80 12.10
CA LYS A 28 3.07 -3.96 12.70
C LYS A 28 3.19 -2.67 11.90
N LYS A 29 3.10 -1.55 12.61
CA LYS A 29 3.18 -0.20 12.04
C LYS A 29 4.59 0.31 12.24
N ILE A 30 5.28 0.59 11.14
CA ILE A 30 6.64 1.14 11.16
C ILE A 30 6.56 2.66 11.13
N VAL A 31 5.72 3.22 10.25
CA VAL A 31 5.43 4.65 10.16
C VAL A 31 3.94 4.85 9.92
N THR A 32 3.35 5.81 10.60
CA THR A 32 1.92 6.16 10.48
C THR A 32 1.69 7.57 9.92
N LEU A 33 0.51 7.81 9.36
CA LEU A 33 0.09 9.15 8.89
C LEU A 33 0.01 10.18 10.02
N SER A 34 -0.03 9.75 11.29
CA SER A 34 -0.01 10.64 12.45
C SER A 34 1.38 11.16 12.84
N GLU A 35 2.46 10.55 12.34
CA GLU A 35 3.84 10.88 12.71
C GLU A 35 4.44 11.90 11.75
N SER A 36 3.93 13.15 11.77
CA SER A 36 4.29 14.19 10.79
C SER A 36 5.77 14.55 10.74
N GLU A 37 6.52 14.35 11.83
CA GLU A 37 7.96 14.59 11.93
C GLU A 37 8.81 13.54 11.19
N ILE A 38 8.21 12.42 10.82
CA ILE A 38 8.84 11.28 10.14
C ILE A 38 8.24 11.09 8.76
N ASN A 39 6.91 11.07 8.66
CA ASN A 39 6.20 10.62 7.47
C ASN A 39 6.25 11.55 6.27
N THR A 40 6.79 12.76 6.41
CA THR A 40 6.99 13.72 5.32
C THR A 40 8.41 13.67 4.74
N GLU A 41 9.32 12.93 5.39
CA GLU A 41 10.74 12.88 5.03
C GLU A 41 11.15 11.46 4.64
N ALA A 42 11.39 11.24 3.34
CA ALA A 42 11.73 9.93 2.79
C ALA A 42 12.92 9.28 3.52
N GLU A 43 13.97 10.05 3.82
CA GLU A 43 15.17 9.55 4.52
C GLU A 43 14.84 9.01 5.93
N LYS A 44 13.99 9.70 6.70
CA LYS A 44 13.57 9.25 8.03
C LYS A 44 12.71 7.98 7.96
N VAL A 45 11.78 7.93 7.02
CA VAL A 45 10.96 6.73 6.77
C VAL A 45 11.84 5.53 6.43
N ILE A 46 12.87 5.75 5.60
CA ILE A 46 13.86 4.74 5.23
C ILE A 46 14.63 4.22 6.45
N GLU A 47 15.02 5.11 7.36
CA GLU A 47 15.69 4.73 8.60
C GLU A 47 14.81 3.84 9.49
N GLU A 48 13.53 4.18 9.65
CA GLU A 48 12.59 3.35 10.42
C GLU A 48 12.39 1.96 9.80
N ILE A 49 12.29 1.89 8.47
CA ILE A 49 12.23 0.60 7.76
C ILE A 49 13.50 -0.23 8.01
N LYS A 50 14.70 0.39 7.99
CA LYS A 50 15.97 -0.32 8.22
C LYS A 50 16.11 -0.82 9.66
N LYS A 51 15.48 -0.15 10.63
CA LYS A 51 15.47 -0.56 12.05
C LYS A 51 14.55 -1.77 12.27
N PHE A 52 13.52 -1.94 11.44
CA PHE A 52 12.57 -3.05 11.57
C PHE A 52 13.22 -4.40 11.28
N LYS A 53 13.06 -5.35 12.22
CA LYS A 53 13.57 -6.72 12.08
C LYS A 53 12.45 -7.65 11.64
N TYR A 54 12.72 -8.47 10.61
CA TYR A 54 11.76 -9.45 10.11
C TYR A 54 11.28 -10.45 11.18
N SER A 55 12.13 -10.77 12.17
CA SER A 55 11.74 -11.58 13.34
C SER A 55 10.64 -10.95 14.19
N ALA A 56 10.25 -9.70 13.97
CA ALA A 56 9.07 -9.13 14.63
C ALA A 56 7.75 -9.85 14.27
N HIS A 57 7.76 -10.66 13.20
CA HIS A 57 6.71 -11.62 12.83
C HIS A 57 7.18 -13.06 13.12
N ASP A 58 7.43 -13.36 14.40
CA ASP A 58 7.93 -14.69 14.84
C ASP A 58 6.94 -15.83 14.52
N ASP A 59 5.66 -15.51 14.30
CA ASP A 59 4.68 -16.43 13.70
C ASP A 59 4.72 -16.32 12.17
N LYS A 60 5.23 -17.38 11.53
CA LYS A 60 5.49 -17.42 10.08
C LYS A 60 4.33 -18.01 9.26
N GLN A 61 3.20 -18.34 9.88
CA GLN A 61 2.14 -19.09 9.19
C GLN A 61 0.93 -18.25 8.81
N GLY A 62 0.64 -17.15 9.52
CA GLY A 62 -0.53 -16.33 9.22
C GLY A 62 -0.27 -15.25 8.18
N THR A 63 -1.23 -15.08 7.29
CA THR A 63 -1.29 -14.02 6.28
C THR A 63 -2.64 -13.33 6.40
N ASN A 64 -2.68 -12.23 7.16
CA ASN A 64 -3.89 -11.43 7.42
C ASN A 64 -3.95 -10.17 6.55
N THR A 65 -4.07 -10.35 5.23
CA THR A 65 -4.13 -9.24 4.26
C THR A 65 -5.29 -8.29 4.53
N ARG A 66 -6.46 -8.83 4.93
CA ARG A 66 -7.61 -8.01 5.32
C ARG A 66 -7.28 -7.10 6.50
N GLY A 67 -6.63 -7.61 7.54
CA GLY A 67 -6.20 -6.81 8.69
C GLY A 67 -5.23 -5.70 8.33
N ALA A 68 -4.35 -5.92 7.35
CA ALA A 68 -3.46 -4.89 6.84
C ALA A 68 -4.23 -3.75 6.14
N LEU A 69 -5.19 -4.09 5.27
CA LEU A 69 -6.07 -3.11 4.61
C LEU A 69 -6.99 -2.38 5.61
N GLN A 70 -7.46 -3.07 6.64
CA GLN A 70 -8.20 -2.45 7.74
C GLN A 70 -7.34 -1.39 8.47
N GLU A 71 -6.05 -1.65 8.67
CA GLU A 71 -5.17 -0.64 9.26
C GLU A 71 -4.94 0.56 8.32
N VAL A 72 -4.89 0.34 7.01
CA VAL A 72 -4.88 1.46 6.04
C VAL A 72 -6.15 2.30 6.18
N TYR A 73 -7.33 1.67 6.24
CA TYR A 73 -8.60 2.36 6.48
C TYR A 73 -8.57 3.18 7.79
N ASN A 74 -8.04 2.61 8.88
CA ASN A 74 -7.93 3.30 10.16
C ASN A 74 -7.05 4.56 10.06
N GLN A 75 -5.93 4.48 9.33
CA GLN A 75 -5.05 5.63 9.12
C GLN A 75 -5.69 6.71 8.26
N LEU A 76 -6.40 6.34 7.20
CA LEU A 76 -7.18 7.28 6.39
C LEU A 76 -8.28 7.97 7.22
N SER A 77 -8.95 7.22 8.09
CA SER A 77 -9.97 7.76 8.99
C SER A 77 -9.40 8.79 9.95
N LEU A 78 -8.27 8.48 10.60
CA LEU A 78 -7.57 9.42 11.48
C LEU A 78 -7.04 10.65 10.73
N ASP A 79 -6.63 10.47 9.48
CA ASP A 79 -6.16 11.58 8.64
C ASP A 79 -7.30 12.53 8.26
N ASN A 80 -8.47 11.99 7.93
CA ASN A 80 -9.69 12.75 7.64
C ASN A 80 -10.14 13.61 8.82
N GLU A 81 -10.05 13.09 10.06
CA GLU A 81 -10.38 13.86 11.27
C GLU A 81 -9.48 15.09 11.47
N ARG A 82 -8.23 15.01 10.98
CA ARG A 82 -7.19 16.03 11.20
C ARG A 82 -7.06 17.02 10.05
N ASN A 83 -7.50 16.67 8.86
CA ASN A 83 -7.26 17.44 7.65
C ASN A 83 -8.58 17.82 6.97
N LYS A 84 -8.89 19.12 6.95
CA LYS A 84 -10.13 19.65 6.35
C LYS A 84 -10.27 19.37 4.85
N ASN A 85 -9.14 19.23 4.15
CA ASN A 85 -9.09 18.97 2.71
C ASN A 85 -8.79 17.50 2.38
N PHE A 86 -9.02 16.59 3.33
CA PHE A 86 -8.70 15.17 3.16
C PHE A 86 -9.24 14.56 1.86
N LEU A 87 -10.48 14.90 1.48
CA LEU A 87 -11.10 14.41 0.26
C LEU A 87 -10.46 14.97 -1.03
N GLU A 88 -9.56 15.95 -0.96
CA GLU A 88 -8.81 16.43 -2.12
C GLU A 88 -7.56 15.58 -2.37
N HIS A 89 -7.05 14.87 -1.34
CA HIS A 89 -5.85 14.06 -1.42
C HIS A 89 -6.01 12.86 -2.36
N SER A 90 -4.97 12.59 -3.16
CA SER A 90 -4.83 11.33 -3.89
C SER A 90 -4.09 10.32 -3.02
N ASN A 91 -4.65 9.11 -2.92
CA ASN A 91 -4.12 8.04 -2.07
C ASN A 91 -3.56 6.91 -2.93
N ILE A 92 -2.35 6.46 -2.61
CA ILE A 92 -1.71 5.33 -3.29
C ILE A 92 -1.43 4.24 -2.25
N ILE A 93 -1.98 3.06 -2.47
CA ILE A 93 -1.72 1.86 -1.68
C ILE A 93 -0.84 0.95 -2.52
N ILE A 94 0.32 0.58 -1.97
CA ILE A 94 1.21 -0.41 -2.58
C ILE A 94 1.25 -1.64 -1.67
N LEU A 95 0.72 -2.75 -2.15
CA LEU A 95 0.66 -4.02 -1.44
C LEU A 95 1.64 -5.02 -2.04
N LEU A 96 2.53 -5.56 -1.22
CA LEU A 96 3.40 -6.67 -1.58
C LEU A 96 2.88 -7.93 -0.88
N THR A 97 2.57 -8.98 -1.64
CA THR A 97 1.95 -10.20 -1.12
C THR A 97 2.09 -11.36 -2.10
N ASP A 98 1.93 -12.60 -1.66
CA ASP A 98 1.74 -13.76 -2.54
C ASP A 98 0.25 -14.00 -2.88
N GLY A 99 -0.66 -13.25 -2.24
CA GLY A 99 -2.11 -13.40 -2.40
C GLY A 99 -2.71 -14.59 -1.66
N LYS A 100 -1.93 -15.35 -0.90
CA LYS A 100 -2.38 -16.55 -0.17
C LYS A 100 -2.78 -16.20 1.25
N HIS A 101 -3.79 -15.34 1.39
CA HIS A 101 -4.33 -14.98 2.71
C HIS A 101 -5.00 -16.18 3.38
N ASN A 102 -4.83 -16.34 4.69
CA ASN A 102 -5.41 -17.45 5.46
C ASN A 102 -5.99 -17.01 6.82
N MET A 103 -5.99 -15.70 7.09
CA MET A 103 -6.55 -15.09 8.30
C MET A 103 -7.36 -13.84 7.96
N GLY A 104 -8.32 -13.49 8.80
CA GLY A 104 -9.13 -12.27 8.67
C GLY A 104 -10.28 -12.36 7.66
N GLY A 105 -10.23 -13.31 6.72
CA GLY A 105 -11.22 -13.46 5.65
C GLY A 105 -10.90 -12.57 4.45
N ASP A 106 -11.90 -12.36 3.59
CA ASP A 106 -11.75 -11.70 2.29
C ASP A 106 -11.24 -10.24 2.39
N PRO A 107 -10.05 -9.92 1.84
CA PRO A 107 -9.51 -8.56 1.81
C PRO A 107 -10.30 -7.57 0.95
N SER A 108 -11.05 -8.02 -0.05
CA SER A 108 -11.85 -7.17 -0.96
C SER A 108 -12.91 -6.36 -0.20
N VAL A 109 -13.37 -6.89 0.94
CA VAL A 109 -14.30 -6.21 1.85
C VAL A 109 -13.72 -4.89 2.37
N GLU A 110 -12.43 -4.85 2.71
CA GLU A 110 -11.80 -3.62 3.19
C GLU A 110 -11.44 -2.68 2.03
N VAL A 111 -11.14 -3.19 0.84
CA VAL A 111 -11.00 -2.36 -0.37
C VAL A 111 -12.30 -1.59 -0.63
N ASN A 112 -13.45 -2.26 -0.58
CA ASN A 112 -14.75 -1.62 -0.78
C ASN A 112 -15.03 -0.55 0.27
N LYS A 113 -14.72 -0.81 1.55
CA LYS A 113 -14.86 0.19 2.62
C LYS A 113 -13.96 1.41 2.41
N ILE A 114 -12.71 1.23 1.98
CA ILE A 114 -11.80 2.35 1.67
C ILE A 114 -12.38 3.18 0.51
N ARG A 115 -12.87 2.52 -0.54
CA ARG A 115 -13.51 3.21 -1.69
C ARG A 115 -14.73 3.99 -1.25
N GLU A 116 -15.62 3.40 -0.47
CA GLU A 116 -16.80 4.07 0.08
C GLU A 116 -16.42 5.28 0.94
N PHE A 117 -15.40 5.13 1.81
CA PHE A 117 -14.91 6.20 2.67
C PHE A 117 -14.35 7.39 1.89
N LEU A 118 -13.70 7.14 0.75
CA LEU A 118 -13.16 8.17 -0.14
C LEU A 118 -14.19 8.71 -1.17
N ASP A 119 -15.45 8.27 -1.04
CA ASP A 119 -16.57 8.56 -1.95
C ASP A 119 -16.29 8.16 -3.41
N ILE A 120 -15.63 7.03 -3.63
CA ILE A 120 -15.24 6.54 -4.96
C ILE A 120 -16.32 5.63 -5.52
N ARG A 121 -16.83 5.98 -6.71
CA ARG A 121 -17.81 5.19 -7.48
C ARG A 121 -17.34 5.11 -8.92
N LYS A 122 -18.00 4.26 -9.71
CA LYS A 122 -17.70 4.18 -11.15
C LYS A 122 -17.79 5.57 -11.78
N ASP A 123 -16.76 5.95 -12.53
CA ASP A 123 -16.64 7.25 -13.22
C ASP A 123 -16.63 8.48 -12.26
N HIS A 124 -16.41 8.27 -10.96
CA HIS A 124 -16.39 9.34 -9.96
C HIS A 124 -15.26 9.17 -8.94
N ARG A 125 -14.35 10.16 -8.91
CA ARG A 125 -13.21 10.22 -7.97
C ARG A 125 -12.28 9.01 -8.06
N GLU A 126 -12.25 8.31 -9.19
CA GLU A 126 -11.35 7.17 -9.41
C GLU A 126 -9.86 7.60 -9.36
N ASP A 127 -9.56 8.88 -9.59
CA ASP A 127 -8.24 9.50 -9.40
C ASP A 127 -7.79 9.65 -7.94
N LYS A 128 -8.68 9.39 -6.97
CA LYS A 128 -8.40 9.55 -5.54
C LYS A 128 -7.82 8.32 -4.86
N LEU A 129 -7.82 7.17 -5.54
CA LEU A 129 -7.25 5.94 -5.02
C LEU A 129 -6.67 5.07 -6.13
N ASP A 130 -5.41 4.70 -5.95
CA ASP A 130 -4.73 3.65 -6.70
C ASP A 130 -4.22 2.57 -5.77
N ILE A 131 -4.60 1.31 -6.03
CA ILE A 131 -4.13 0.14 -5.30
C ILE A 131 -3.28 -0.70 -6.25
N TYR A 132 -1.97 -0.67 -6.04
CA TYR A 132 -1.00 -1.48 -6.77
C TYR A 132 -0.67 -2.74 -5.96
N VAL A 133 -0.79 -3.91 -6.57
CA VAL A 133 -0.51 -5.20 -5.93
C VAL A 133 0.65 -5.90 -6.64
N PHE A 134 1.68 -6.19 -5.87
CA PHE A 134 2.90 -6.84 -6.31
C PHE A 134 2.95 -8.26 -5.76
N GLY A 135 2.77 -9.23 -6.64
CA GLY A 135 2.86 -10.66 -6.39
C GLY A 135 4.31 -11.10 -6.18
N LEU A 136 4.65 -11.56 -4.98
CA LEU A 136 5.99 -12.05 -4.65
C LEU A 136 6.08 -13.58 -4.64
N GLY A 137 7.06 -14.12 -5.37
CA GLY A 137 7.38 -15.55 -5.38
C GLY A 137 6.74 -16.31 -6.54
N ASP A 138 7.09 -17.59 -6.64
CA ASP A 138 6.77 -18.42 -7.81
C ASP A 138 5.30 -18.85 -7.86
N GLU A 139 4.62 -18.86 -6.71
CA GLU A 139 3.24 -19.31 -6.58
C GLU A 139 2.35 -18.22 -5.99
N ILE A 140 1.89 -17.32 -6.84
CA ILE A 140 0.94 -16.25 -6.47
C ILE A 140 -0.50 -16.62 -6.79
N SER A 141 -1.45 -16.10 -6.01
CA SER A 141 -2.88 -16.22 -6.32
C SER A 141 -3.38 -15.06 -7.18
N GLN A 142 -3.25 -15.16 -8.50
CA GLN A 142 -3.59 -14.04 -9.41
C GLN A 142 -5.03 -13.51 -9.23
N ILE A 143 -5.99 -14.38 -8.90
CA ILE A 143 -7.38 -13.98 -8.64
C ILE A 143 -7.44 -13.04 -7.43
N GLU A 144 -6.80 -13.42 -6.33
CA GLU A 144 -6.77 -12.64 -5.09
C GLU A 144 -6.07 -11.29 -5.28
N LEU A 145 -4.98 -11.26 -6.05
CA LEU A 145 -4.29 -10.00 -6.37
C LEU A 145 -5.20 -9.07 -7.18
N ASN A 146 -5.90 -9.61 -8.19
CA ASN A 146 -6.81 -8.86 -9.06
C ASN A 146 -8.05 -8.35 -8.30
N ASP A 147 -8.48 -9.02 -7.23
CA ASP A 147 -9.63 -8.59 -6.43
C ASP A 147 -9.29 -7.45 -5.46
N ILE A 148 -8.00 -7.25 -5.16
CA ILE A 148 -7.53 -6.14 -4.33
C ILE A 148 -7.12 -4.92 -5.16
N ALA A 149 -6.48 -5.13 -6.31
CA ALA A 149 -5.93 -4.06 -7.13
C ALA A 149 -7.00 -3.16 -7.77
N SER A 150 -6.61 -1.92 -8.08
CA SER A 150 -7.44 -1.02 -8.88
C SER A 150 -7.72 -1.61 -10.27
N LYS A 151 -8.89 -1.30 -10.83
CA LYS A 151 -9.32 -1.72 -12.17
C LYS A 151 -9.67 -0.46 -12.95
N LYS A 152 -8.68 0.07 -13.68
CA LYS A 152 -8.82 1.29 -14.48
C LYS A 152 -8.48 1.00 -15.94
N ASP A 153 -9.18 1.66 -16.85
CA ASP A 153 -8.97 1.46 -18.29
C ASP A 153 -7.56 1.88 -18.69
N ARG A 154 -6.85 0.97 -19.37
CA ARG A 154 -5.48 1.17 -19.92
C ARG A 154 -4.38 1.34 -18.86
N GLU A 155 -4.67 1.07 -17.60
CA GLU A 155 -3.67 1.08 -16.53
C GLU A 155 -3.45 -0.35 -16.00
N LYS A 156 -2.24 -0.60 -15.50
CA LYS A 156 -1.87 -1.89 -14.91
C LYS A 156 -1.60 -1.72 -13.43
N HIS A 157 -2.37 -2.45 -12.61
CA HIS A 157 -2.25 -2.38 -11.15
C HIS A 157 -1.82 -3.68 -10.48
N VAL A 158 -1.63 -4.76 -11.25
CA VAL A 158 -1.10 -6.04 -10.74
C VAL A 158 0.19 -6.40 -11.45
N PHE A 159 1.21 -6.73 -10.66
CA PHE A 159 2.54 -7.07 -11.14
C PHE A 159 2.99 -8.37 -10.49
N GLN A 160 3.18 -9.42 -11.28
CA GLN A 160 3.87 -10.62 -10.82
C GLN A 160 5.38 -10.38 -10.87
N MET A 161 6.07 -10.74 -9.80
CA MET A 161 7.50 -10.53 -9.70
C MET A 161 8.25 -11.84 -9.47
N GLU A 162 9.12 -12.17 -10.41
CA GLU A 162 10.07 -13.28 -10.28
C GLU A 162 11.25 -12.91 -9.34
N ASN A 163 11.60 -11.62 -9.24
CA ASN A 163 12.70 -11.15 -8.39
C ASN A 163 12.55 -9.65 -8.02
N VAL A 164 13.46 -9.19 -7.15
CA VAL A 164 13.47 -7.81 -6.61
C VAL A 164 13.79 -6.75 -7.69
N ASP A 165 14.48 -7.11 -8.77
CA ASP A 165 14.80 -6.18 -9.87
C ASP A 165 13.57 -5.88 -10.74
N ALA A 166 12.64 -6.85 -10.87
CA ALA A 166 11.34 -6.62 -11.50
C ALA A 166 10.51 -5.55 -10.76
N LEU A 167 10.74 -5.35 -9.46
CA LEU A 167 10.08 -4.29 -8.68
C LEU A 167 10.48 -2.89 -9.16
N LYS A 168 11.78 -2.67 -9.40
CA LYS A 168 12.28 -1.36 -9.82
C LYS A 168 11.67 -0.97 -11.16
N ASN A 169 11.64 -1.91 -12.10
CA ASN A 169 11.07 -1.68 -13.42
C ASN A 169 9.56 -1.39 -13.35
N ALA A 170 8.81 -2.11 -12.53
CA ALA A 170 7.39 -1.86 -12.35
C ALA A 170 7.10 -0.51 -11.65
N PHE A 171 7.96 -0.11 -10.70
CA PHE A 171 7.87 1.24 -10.13
C PHE A 171 8.22 2.33 -11.13
N ASP A 172 9.23 2.11 -11.99
CA ASP A 172 9.55 3.02 -13.07
C ASP A 172 8.43 3.08 -14.12
N GLU A 173 7.63 2.02 -14.33
CA GLU A 173 6.43 2.01 -15.19
C GLU A 173 5.31 2.88 -14.59
N ILE A 174 4.98 2.67 -13.31
CA ILE A 174 3.97 3.47 -12.58
C ILE A 174 4.33 4.96 -12.56
N ILE A 175 5.62 5.27 -12.47
CA ILE A 175 6.15 6.62 -12.30
C ILE A 175 6.49 7.28 -13.66
N GLY A 176 6.80 6.49 -14.68
CA GLY A 176 7.20 6.93 -16.02
C GLY A 176 6.04 7.21 -16.98
N GLU A 177 4.84 6.75 -16.66
CA GLU A 177 3.60 7.10 -17.37
C GLU A 177 2.91 8.37 -16.82
N SER A 178 3.52 9.05 -15.84
CA SER A 178 3.02 10.32 -15.26
C SER A 178 3.56 11.56 -15.97
#